data_AF-A0A2P4ZPH6-F1
#
_entry.id   AF-A0A2P4ZPH6-F1
#
_cell.length_a   1.000
_cell.length_b   1.000
_cell.length_c   1.000
_cell.angle_alpha   90.00
_cell.angle_beta   90.00
_cell.angle_gamma   90.00
#
_symmetry.space_group_name_H-M   'P 1'
#
loop_
_entity.id
_entity.type
_entity.pdbx_description
1 polymer ?
#
loop_
_entity_poly.entity_id
_entity_poly.type
_entity_poly.pdbx_seq_one_letter_code
_entity_poly.pdbx_strand_id
1 'polypeptide(L)'
;MKLASTVLVVASVFAPATALQGFGAQSIGYFPYCATACNRALGSNFLSCSFDGYIPGGMMDSDSASATPACRGSNMPFLSSLAYCISTHCNHDMGIIETWWAAKSTGSGGAFEPPKWSYQEALMNVTAAPTHVLTAKDNLTSTVLSNETSYRNQYGTLFMVDREEFLHEKYGLVLLMVAVGIPLLATWLGYLPFVNPLIHKLKPYIIWPSTIGSYQVRPLPYLGGTALTRGQALYVAAMAILTVVFMAVHYETYQPNLWYPGQSVELMAYVVWRTGCYSLALLPVVLLFAARNNTLLWLTNWSHGTYILLHRWVARIFVLLVIIHSVLSLVYYVKTATMILAWARHGGFGDAWELSL
;
A
#
# COMPACT_ATOMS: atom_id res chain seq x y z
N MET A 1 -44.97 17.61 1.25
CA MET A 1 -43.79 17.29 2.09
C MET A 1 -42.93 16.30 1.30
N LYS A 2 -42.27 16.71 0.20
CA LYS A 2 -41.00 17.46 0.10
C LYS A 2 -39.83 16.82 0.87
N LEU A 3 -39.03 16.04 0.12
CA LEU A 3 -37.56 15.96 0.15
C LEU A 3 -36.91 16.06 1.54
N ALA A 4 -36.79 14.93 2.26
CA ALA A 4 -36.00 14.90 3.49
C ALA A 4 -35.37 13.52 3.81
N SER A 5 -35.01 12.70 2.81
CA SER A 5 -34.38 11.39 3.10
C SER A 5 -33.24 10.98 2.17
N THR A 6 -32.63 11.90 1.42
CA THR A 6 -31.63 11.54 0.38
C THR A 6 -30.24 12.15 0.60
N VAL A 7 -29.81 12.38 1.85
CA VAL A 7 -28.49 12.99 2.10
C VAL A 7 -27.50 12.12 2.90
N LEU A 8 -27.90 10.99 3.51
CA LEU A 8 -27.02 10.31 4.46
C LEU A 8 -26.13 9.15 3.95
N VAL A 9 -25.82 9.06 2.64
CA VAL A 9 -24.90 8.02 2.13
C VAL A 9 -23.77 8.55 1.23
N VAL A 10 -23.75 9.84 0.88
CA VAL A 10 -22.67 10.38 0.03
C VAL A 10 -21.39 10.73 0.82
N ALA A 11 -21.46 10.78 2.15
CA ALA A 11 -20.32 11.14 2.99
C ALA A 11 -19.27 10.02 3.17
N SER A 12 -19.54 8.77 2.76
CA SER A 12 -18.58 7.66 2.91
C SER A 12 -17.83 7.28 1.62
N VAL A 13 -18.11 7.94 0.49
CA VAL A 13 -17.45 7.63 -0.80
C VAL A 13 -16.25 8.53 -1.10
N PHE A 14 -16.07 9.62 -0.33
CA PHE A 14 -14.86 10.42 -0.37
C PHE A 14 -14.02 10.07 0.86
N ALA A 15 -13.40 8.87 0.87
CA ALA A 15 -12.07 8.83 1.43
C ALA A 15 -11.28 9.88 0.63
N PRO A 16 -10.77 10.95 1.26
CA PRO A 16 -10.05 11.96 0.50
C PRO A 16 -8.94 11.21 -0.23
N ALA A 17 -8.83 11.41 -1.55
CA ALA A 17 -7.87 10.67 -2.38
C ALA A 17 -6.44 10.73 -1.80
N THR A 18 -6.17 11.71 -0.94
CA THR A 18 -4.98 11.85 -0.11
C THR A 18 -4.68 10.64 0.78
N ALA A 19 -5.67 9.88 1.27
CA ALA A 19 -5.42 8.78 2.22
C ALA A 19 -4.93 7.47 1.59
N LEU A 20 -4.87 7.37 0.25
CA LEU A 20 -4.28 6.22 -0.45
C LEU A 20 -2.80 6.49 -0.73
N GLN A 21 -1.93 5.56 -0.39
CA GLN A 21 -0.50 5.68 -0.67
C GLN A 21 -0.26 5.82 -2.17
N GLY A 22 0.42 6.90 -2.57
CA GLY A 22 0.68 7.21 -3.97
C GLY A 22 -0.51 7.80 -4.75
N PHE A 23 -1.63 8.10 -4.08
CA PHE A 23 -2.71 8.95 -4.61
C PHE A 23 -2.86 10.20 -3.73
N GLY A 24 -2.88 11.39 -4.34
CA GLY A 24 -3.01 12.67 -3.61
C GLY A 24 -1.68 13.34 -3.23
N ALA A 25 -1.67 14.12 -2.14
CA ALA A 25 -0.55 14.98 -1.80
C ALA A 25 0.72 14.15 -1.52
N GLN A 26 1.86 14.63 -2.03
CA GLN A 26 3.21 14.05 -1.93
C GLN A 26 3.69 13.74 -0.48
N SER A 27 2.91 14.10 0.53
CA SER A 27 3.19 13.88 1.95
C SER A 27 2.85 12.49 2.45
N ILE A 28 2.07 11.68 1.73
CA ILE A 28 1.63 10.35 2.18
C ILE A 28 2.48 9.32 1.44
N GLY A 29 3.51 8.83 2.16
CA GLY A 29 4.49 7.86 1.67
C GLY A 29 5.95 8.27 1.85
N TYR A 30 6.85 7.72 1.04
CA TYR A 30 8.30 7.94 1.21
C TYR A 30 8.88 9.06 0.35
N PHE A 31 8.05 9.74 -0.44
CA PHE A 31 8.47 10.81 -1.33
C PHE A 31 8.86 12.12 -0.58
N PRO A 32 9.90 12.85 -1.03
CA PRO A 32 10.91 12.41 -1.99
C PRO A 32 11.85 11.37 -1.36
N TYR A 33 12.10 10.28 -2.09
CA TYR A 33 12.85 9.12 -1.59
C TYR A 33 14.25 9.47 -1.12
N CYS A 34 14.91 10.44 -1.77
CA CYS A 34 16.25 10.90 -1.42
C CYS A 34 16.29 11.52 -0.01
N ALA A 35 15.31 12.35 0.35
CA ALA A 35 15.28 13.01 1.65
C ALA A 35 14.93 12.02 2.77
N THR A 36 13.94 11.16 2.51
CA THR A 36 13.58 10.08 3.43
C THR A 36 14.71 9.09 3.63
N ALA A 37 15.45 8.73 2.58
CA ALA A 37 16.62 7.87 2.67
C ALA A 37 17.75 8.51 3.48
N CYS A 38 18.02 9.81 3.29
CA CYS A 38 18.97 10.57 4.10
C CYS A 38 18.58 10.54 5.59
N ASN A 39 17.31 10.80 5.91
CA ASN A 39 16.83 10.75 7.30
C ASN A 39 17.01 9.37 7.92
N ARG A 40 16.61 8.31 7.21
CA ARG A 40 16.74 6.93 7.71
C ARG A 40 18.20 6.45 7.81
N ALA A 41 19.07 6.90 6.90
CA ALA A 41 20.49 6.58 6.95
C ALA A 41 21.20 7.21 8.16
N LEU A 42 20.74 8.39 8.59
CA LEU A 42 21.24 9.07 9.80
C LEU A 42 20.54 8.58 11.07
N GLY A 43 19.30 8.12 10.94
CA GLY A 43 18.42 7.79 12.06
C GLY A 43 19.08 6.90 13.09
N SER A 44 19.65 5.76 12.70
CA SER A 44 20.09 4.66 13.59
C SER A 44 21.15 4.99 14.65
N ASN A 45 21.58 6.25 14.76
CA ASN A 45 22.72 6.68 15.56
C ASN A 45 22.29 7.40 16.84
N PHE A 46 23.17 7.49 17.82
CA PHE A 46 22.86 8.18 19.07
C PHE A 46 23.01 9.69 18.87
N LEU A 47 22.01 10.43 19.37
CA LEU A 47 22.07 11.87 19.51
C LEU A 47 22.47 12.22 20.94
N SER A 48 22.98 13.43 21.14
CA SER A 48 23.34 13.91 22.48
C SER A 48 22.17 13.91 23.49
N CYS A 49 20.94 13.93 23.00
CA CYS A 49 19.70 13.86 23.78
C CYS A 49 19.00 12.49 23.70
N SER A 50 19.69 11.48 23.17
CA SER A 50 19.21 10.10 23.17
C SER A 50 19.17 9.51 24.58
N PHE A 51 18.22 8.61 24.83
CA PHE A 51 18.11 7.85 26.07
C PHE A 51 18.01 6.35 25.79
N ASP A 52 18.49 5.54 26.73
CA ASP A 52 18.34 4.07 26.67
C ASP A 52 16.87 3.69 26.86
N GLY A 53 16.35 2.84 25.96
CA GLY A 53 15.05 2.17 26.13
C GLY A 53 13.93 2.54 25.16
N TYR A 54 14.16 3.36 24.13
CA TYR A 54 13.18 3.52 23.06
C TYR A 54 13.23 2.30 22.12
N ILE A 55 12.21 1.45 22.19
CA ILE A 55 12.02 0.36 21.24
C ILE A 55 11.51 0.99 19.94
N PRO A 56 12.28 0.97 18.84
CA PRO A 56 11.76 1.45 17.57
C PRO A 56 10.55 0.59 17.20
N GLY A 57 9.49 1.24 16.71
CA GLY A 57 8.46 0.54 15.94
C GLY A 57 9.14 -0.21 14.78
N GLY A 58 8.54 -1.31 14.32
CA GLY A 58 9.20 -2.32 13.48
C GLY A 58 9.86 -1.77 12.19
N MET A 59 10.40 -2.67 11.36
CA MET A 59 11.21 -2.36 10.15
C MET A 59 10.63 -1.30 9.17
N MET A 60 9.35 -0.93 9.30
CA MET A 60 8.64 0.04 8.48
C MET A 60 8.74 1.49 8.99
N ASP A 61 9.04 1.69 10.28
CA ASP A 61 9.10 3.01 10.89
C ASP A 61 10.45 3.69 10.62
N SER A 62 10.43 5.01 10.42
CA SER A 62 11.65 5.81 10.23
C SER A 62 12.38 6.10 11.55
N ASP A 63 11.92 5.45 12.61
CA ASP A 63 12.27 5.76 13.97
C ASP A 63 13.41 4.85 14.39
N SER A 64 14.59 5.43 14.36
CA SER A 64 15.70 4.85 15.07
C SER A 64 15.43 4.73 16.55
N ALA A 65 15.93 3.64 17.10
CA ALA A 65 15.85 3.20 18.48
C ALA A 65 16.37 4.19 19.55
N SER A 66 16.75 5.42 19.19
CA SER A 66 17.62 6.25 20.03
C SER A 66 17.09 7.64 20.36
N ALA A 67 16.13 8.24 19.63
CA ALA A 67 15.77 9.64 19.87
C ALA A 67 14.31 10.00 19.54
N THR A 68 13.66 10.75 20.44
CA THR A 68 12.30 11.30 20.22
C THR A 68 12.29 12.36 19.12
N PRO A 69 11.11 12.64 18.51
CA PRO A 69 10.97 13.73 17.54
C PRO A 69 11.45 15.09 18.07
N ALA A 70 11.17 15.40 19.35
CA ALA A 70 11.67 16.60 20.03
C ALA A 70 13.21 16.65 20.12
N CYS A 71 13.86 15.51 20.40
CA CYS A 71 15.32 15.42 20.43
C CYS A 71 15.90 15.65 19.03
N ARG A 72 15.36 15.00 17.99
CA ARG A 72 15.80 15.22 16.61
C ARG A 72 15.60 16.66 16.13
N GLY A 73 14.43 17.23 16.43
CA GLY A 73 14.08 18.60 16.06
C GLY A 73 14.95 19.67 16.72
N SER A 74 15.57 19.38 17.88
CA SER A 74 16.44 20.32 18.58
C SER A 74 17.94 20.04 18.42
N ASN A 75 18.33 18.90 17.85
CA ASN A 75 19.72 18.50 17.67
C ASN A 75 20.35 19.10 16.40
N MET A 76 21.22 20.09 16.58
CA MET A 76 21.83 20.82 15.46
C MET A 76 22.78 19.99 14.58
N PRO A 77 23.66 19.13 15.13
CA PRO A 77 24.47 18.22 14.33
C PRO A 77 23.64 17.32 13.41
N PHE A 78 22.53 16.78 13.91
CA PHE A 78 21.61 15.95 13.14
C PHE A 78 20.96 16.74 11.99
N LEU A 79 20.36 17.90 12.28
CA LEU A 79 19.72 18.73 11.25
C LEU A 79 20.73 19.18 10.20
N SER A 80 21.94 19.60 10.60
CA SER A 80 22.99 20.01 9.65
C SER A 80 23.44 18.85 8.76
N SER A 81 23.60 17.65 9.33
CA SER A 81 23.98 16.44 8.59
C SER A 81 22.89 16.01 7.61
N LEU A 82 21.63 16.08 8.03
CA LEU A 82 20.47 15.77 7.19
C LEU A 82 20.34 16.76 6.04
N ALA A 83 20.46 18.06 6.30
CA ALA A 83 20.42 19.10 5.27
C ALA A 83 21.54 18.91 4.25
N TYR A 84 22.75 18.61 4.70
CA TYR A 84 23.88 18.33 3.81
C TYR A 84 23.63 17.09 2.93
N CYS A 85 23.19 15.97 3.51
CA CYS A 85 22.84 14.76 2.75
C CYS A 85 21.77 15.03 1.68
N ILE A 86 20.72 15.80 2.03
CA ILE A 86 19.68 16.18 1.08
C ILE A 86 20.27 17.03 -0.05
N SER A 87 21.15 17.99 0.27
CA SER A 87 21.79 18.84 -0.75
C SER A 87 22.66 18.07 -1.73
N THR A 88 23.26 16.94 -1.30
CA THR A 88 24.13 16.12 -2.16
C THR A 88 23.37 15.12 -3.01
N HIS A 89 22.21 14.63 -2.54
CA HIS A 89 21.49 13.53 -3.19
C HIS A 89 20.15 13.90 -3.81
N CYS A 90 19.51 14.97 -3.38
CA CYS A 90 18.20 15.37 -3.88
C CYS A 90 18.31 16.41 -4.99
N ASN A 91 17.63 16.15 -6.11
CA ASN A 91 17.43 17.11 -7.19
C ASN A 91 15.93 17.43 -7.34
N HIS A 92 15.40 18.17 -6.37
CA HIS A 92 13.99 18.60 -6.34
C HIS A 92 13.89 20.09 -6.03
N ASP A 93 12.76 20.69 -6.42
CA ASP A 93 12.47 22.08 -6.08
C ASP A 93 12.51 22.31 -4.57
N MET A 94 13.06 23.46 -4.17
CA MET A 94 13.23 23.82 -2.76
C MET A 94 11.90 23.78 -1.98
N GLY A 95 10.78 24.14 -2.61
CA GLY A 95 9.45 24.05 -1.98
C GLY A 95 9.04 22.63 -1.60
N ILE A 96 9.42 21.62 -2.40
CA ILE A 96 9.15 20.20 -2.10
C ILE A 96 9.99 19.76 -0.90
N ILE A 97 11.28 20.13 -0.90
CA ILE A 97 12.20 19.77 0.19
C ILE A 97 11.78 20.44 1.51
N GLU A 98 11.42 21.72 1.51
CA GLU A 98 10.94 22.41 2.72
C GLU A 98 9.64 21.81 3.25
N THR A 99 8.70 21.45 2.37
CA THR A 99 7.45 20.80 2.76
C THR A 99 7.71 19.45 3.41
N TRP A 100 8.61 18.63 2.82
CA TRP A 100 9.03 17.37 3.42
C TRP A 100 9.78 17.60 4.75
N TRP A 101 10.66 18.60 4.79
CA TRP A 101 11.48 18.90 5.96
C TRP A 101 10.62 19.27 7.16
N ALA A 102 9.67 20.17 6.99
CA ALA A 102 8.72 20.57 8.03
C ALA A 102 7.86 19.39 8.52
N ALA A 103 7.52 18.45 7.63
CA ALA A 103 6.63 17.35 7.95
C ALA A 103 7.32 16.10 8.52
N LYS A 104 8.57 15.81 8.12
CA LYS A 104 9.19 14.49 8.30
C LYS A 104 10.65 14.50 8.78
N SER A 105 11.34 15.65 8.82
CA SER A 105 12.77 15.69 9.23
C SER A 105 13.00 15.18 10.65
N THR A 106 12.04 15.36 11.55
CA THR A 106 12.12 14.98 12.97
C THR A 106 11.73 13.52 13.24
N GLY A 107 11.39 12.74 12.20
CA GLY A 107 10.98 11.34 12.31
C GLY A 107 9.47 11.14 12.32
N SER A 108 9.05 9.89 12.52
CA SER A 108 7.66 9.46 12.66
C SER A 108 7.40 9.07 14.14
N GLY A 109 6.19 8.64 14.52
CA GLY A 109 5.99 8.02 15.83
C GLY A 109 6.04 8.95 17.05
N GLY A 110 5.11 9.91 17.13
CA GLY A 110 4.94 10.76 18.31
C GLY A 110 4.00 11.93 18.06
N ALA A 111 3.90 12.85 19.03
CA ALA A 111 3.34 14.16 18.77
C ALA A 111 4.19 14.86 17.69
N PHE A 112 3.55 15.59 16.79
CA PHE A 112 4.26 16.34 15.77
C PHE A 112 5.13 17.42 16.42
N GLU A 113 6.44 17.36 16.15
CA GLU A 113 7.42 18.32 16.64
C GLU A 113 8.17 18.93 15.45
N PRO A 114 8.08 20.25 15.23
CA PRO A 114 8.74 20.90 14.11
C PRO A 114 10.27 20.95 14.33
N PRO A 115 11.07 20.90 13.26
CA PRO A 115 12.51 21.12 13.37
C PRO A 115 12.80 22.56 13.80
N LYS A 116 13.85 22.75 14.61
CA LYS A 116 14.26 24.07 15.11
C LYS A 116 14.71 25.03 14.00
N TRP A 117 15.16 24.48 12.87
CA TRP A 117 15.59 25.22 11.69
C TRP A 117 14.80 24.76 10.47
N SER A 118 14.52 25.68 9.56
CA SER A 118 14.14 25.35 8.17
C SER A 118 15.28 24.60 7.47
N TYR A 119 14.99 23.96 6.34
CA TYR A 119 16.05 23.26 5.61
C TYR A 119 17.12 24.23 5.11
N GLN A 120 16.76 25.44 4.64
CA GLN A 120 17.75 26.44 4.24
C GLN A 120 18.61 26.91 5.41
N GLU A 121 18.03 27.19 6.58
CA GLU A 121 18.79 27.59 7.78
C GLU A 121 19.77 26.49 8.21
N ALA A 122 19.32 25.24 8.21
CA ALA A 122 20.17 24.09 8.53
C ALA A 122 21.32 23.93 7.52
N LEU A 123 21.07 24.15 6.23
CA LEU A 123 22.09 24.07 5.18
C LEU A 123 23.10 25.23 5.26
N MET A 124 22.64 26.45 5.52
CA MET A 124 23.51 27.62 5.70
C MET A 124 24.46 27.48 6.89
N ASN A 125 24.06 26.73 7.91
CA ASN A 125 24.90 26.46 9.07
C ASN A 125 26.03 25.45 8.78
N VAL A 126 26.01 24.78 7.62
CA VAL A 126 27.10 23.91 7.14
C VAL A 126 28.19 24.78 6.50
N THR A 127 29.09 25.32 7.32
CA THR A 127 30.16 26.24 6.88
C THR A 127 31.35 25.53 6.22
N ALA A 128 31.54 24.24 6.48
CA ALA A 128 32.56 23.40 5.86
C ALA A 128 31.98 22.03 5.54
N ALA A 129 32.44 21.44 4.43
CA ALA A 129 32.02 20.09 4.04
C ALA A 129 32.46 19.07 5.12
N PRO A 130 31.53 18.27 5.67
CA PRO A 130 31.87 17.25 6.66
C PRO A 130 32.78 16.18 6.05
N THR A 131 33.75 15.71 6.82
CA THR A 131 34.73 14.68 6.39
C THR A 131 34.54 13.35 7.10
N HIS A 132 33.91 13.35 8.27
CA HIS A 132 33.65 12.16 9.05
C HIS A 132 32.42 11.42 8.50
N VAL A 133 32.61 10.19 8.04
CA VAL A 133 31.53 9.30 7.61
C VAL A 133 30.97 8.61 8.83
N LEU A 134 29.66 8.71 9.00
CA LEU A 134 28.96 8.12 10.13
C LEU A 134 29.06 6.58 10.12
N THR A 135 29.49 6.01 11.24
CA THR A 135 29.47 4.57 11.50
C THR A 135 28.32 4.22 12.44
N ALA A 136 27.89 2.95 12.45
CA ALA A 136 26.73 2.54 13.21
C ALA A 136 26.93 2.74 14.72
N LYS A 137 25.94 3.34 15.40
CA LYS A 137 25.95 3.66 16.84
C LYS A 137 26.92 4.79 17.23
N ASP A 138 27.40 5.58 16.28
CA ASP A 138 28.17 6.79 16.58
C ASP A 138 27.31 7.84 17.30
N ASN A 139 27.98 8.71 18.06
CA ASN A 139 27.36 9.87 18.69
C ASN A 139 27.50 11.11 17.79
N LEU A 140 26.37 11.66 17.30
CA LEU A 140 26.35 12.85 16.46
C LEU A 140 26.62 14.12 17.29
N THR A 141 27.90 14.42 17.49
CA THR A 141 28.38 15.64 18.17
C THR A 141 28.71 16.78 17.19
N SER A 142 28.92 16.46 15.91
CA SER A 142 29.22 17.39 14.83
C SER A 142 28.53 16.98 13.53
N THR A 143 28.54 17.85 12.53
CA THR A 143 28.00 17.55 11.20
C THR A 143 28.82 16.43 10.55
N VAL A 144 28.14 15.38 10.07
CA VAL A 144 28.76 14.18 9.50
C VAL A 144 28.22 13.88 8.10
N LEU A 145 28.98 13.08 7.35
CA LEU A 145 28.53 12.48 6.10
C LEU A 145 27.69 11.24 6.38
N SER A 146 26.56 11.10 5.70
CA SER A 146 25.84 9.85 5.64
C SER A 146 26.70 8.78 4.95
N ASN A 147 26.62 7.55 5.42
CA ASN A 147 27.28 6.44 4.75
C ASN A 147 26.59 6.17 3.40
N GLU A 148 27.34 6.30 2.30
CA GLU A 148 26.80 6.17 0.93
C GLU A 148 26.13 4.82 0.68
N THR A 149 26.69 3.73 1.21
CA THR A 149 26.11 2.39 1.09
C THR A 149 24.80 2.30 1.87
N SER A 150 24.75 2.85 3.08
CA SER A 150 23.52 2.94 3.87
C SER A 150 22.44 3.74 3.15
N TYR A 151 22.80 4.93 2.64
CA TYR A 151 21.90 5.79 1.87
C TYR A 151 21.31 5.05 0.65
N ARG A 152 22.14 4.42 -0.19
CA ARG A 152 21.67 3.70 -1.37
C ARG A 152 20.74 2.54 -1.03
N ASN A 153 21.05 1.80 0.02
CA ASN A 153 20.21 0.68 0.46
C ASN A 153 18.86 1.17 0.99
N GLN A 154 18.85 2.28 1.76
CA GLN A 154 17.62 2.93 2.19
C GLN A 154 16.81 3.42 0.98
N TYR A 155 17.43 4.15 0.07
CA TYR A 155 16.77 4.68 -1.13
C TYR A 155 16.12 3.57 -1.96
N GLY A 156 16.87 2.52 -2.32
CA GLY A 156 16.36 1.42 -3.13
C GLY A 156 15.27 0.62 -2.43
N THR A 157 15.40 0.39 -1.12
CA THR A 157 14.36 -0.28 -0.31
C THR A 157 13.07 0.54 -0.30
N LEU A 158 13.15 1.83 0.04
CA LEU A 158 12.00 2.73 0.11
C LEU A 158 11.31 2.85 -1.25
N PHE A 159 12.08 3.02 -2.32
CA PHE A 159 11.54 3.14 -3.67
C PHE A 159 10.77 1.87 -4.07
N MET A 160 11.33 0.68 -3.85
CA MET A 160 10.67 -0.56 -4.24
C MET A 160 9.42 -0.85 -3.41
N VAL A 161 9.46 -0.58 -2.11
CA VAL A 161 8.28 -0.73 -1.25
C VAL A 161 7.17 0.22 -1.69
N ASP A 162 7.46 1.51 -1.83
CA ASP A 162 6.48 2.52 -2.24
C ASP A 162 5.86 2.18 -3.59
N ARG A 163 6.69 1.70 -4.53
CA ARG A 163 6.24 1.20 -5.84
C ARG A 163 5.27 0.03 -5.69
N GLU A 164 5.58 -0.95 -4.85
CA GLU A 164 4.69 -2.10 -4.63
C GLU A 164 3.41 -1.70 -3.88
N GLU A 165 3.48 -0.75 -2.95
CA GLU A 165 2.32 -0.12 -2.30
C GLU A 165 1.39 0.52 -3.32
N PHE A 166 1.93 1.42 -4.12
CA PHE A 166 1.19 2.07 -5.19
C PHE A 166 0.55 1.07 -6.17
N LEU A 167 1.29 0.04 -6.59
CA LEU A 167 0.79 -0.95 -7.54
C LEU A 167 -0.36 -1.77 -6.95
N HIS A 168 -0.25 -2.24 -5.71
CA HIS A 168 -1.32 -3.05 -5.12
C HIS A 168 -2.56 -2.22 -4.81
N GLU A 169 -2.41 -0.97 -4.38
CA GLU A 169 -3.54 -0.05 -4.21
C GLU A 169 -4.21 0.27 -5.54
N LYS A 170 -3.43 0.62 -6.56
CA LYS A 170 -3.92 0.89 -7.92
C LYS A 170 -4.72 -0.29 -8.46
N TYR A 171 -4.18 -1.51 -8.38
CA TYR A 171 -4.87 -2.70 -8.86
C TYR A 171 -6.11 -3.04 -8.03
N GLY A 172 -6.07 -2.87 -6.71
CA GLY A 172 -7.24 -3.00 -5.84
C GLY A 172 -8.35 -2.02 -6.22
N LEU A 173 -8.00 -0.76 -6.47
CA LEU A 173 -8.94 0.26 -6.94
C LEU A 173 -9.51 -0.09 -8.31
N VAL A 174 -8.69 -0.57 -9.26
CA VAL A 174 -9.18 -1.04 -10.57
C VAL A 174 -10.16 -2.20 -10.42
N LEU A 175 -9.89 -3.18 -9.54
CA LEU A 175 -10.83 -4.27 -9.27
C LEU A 175 -12.17 -3.76 -8.73
N LEU A 176 -12.13 -2.83 -7.76
CA LEU A 176 -13.32 -2.19 -7.22
C LEU A 176 -14.11 -1.42 -8.29
N MET A 177 -13.42 -0.59 -9.07
CA MET A 177 -14.02 0.21 -10.14
C MET A 177 -14.62 -0.67 -11.24
N VAL A 178 -13.96 -1.75 -11.63
CA VAL A 178 -14.48 -2.69 -12.64
C VAL A 178 -15.70 -3.44 -12.11
N ALA A 179 -15.67 -3.88 -10.84
CA ALA A 179 -16.76 -4.61 -10.24
C ALA A 179 -18.06 -3.79 -10.16
N VAL A 180 -17.96 -2.52 -9.77
CA VAL A 180 -19.11 -1.60 -9.68
C VAL A 180 -19.43 -0.97 -11.03
N GLY A 181 -18.40 -0.70 -11.84
CA GLY A 181 -18.49 -0.01 -13.12
C GLY A 181 -19.10 -0.84 -14.23
N ILE A 182 -18.81 -2.15 -14.33
CA ILE A 182 -19.40 -2.99 -15.38
C ILE A 182 -20.94 -2.99 -15.30
N PRO A 183 -21.59 -3.23 -14.14
CA PRO A 183 -23.04 -3.13 -14.03
C PRO A 183 -23.60 -1.77 -14.46
N LEU A 184 -22.97 -0.67 -14.05
CA LEU A 184 -23.37 0.69 -14.42
C LEU A 184 -23.24 0.93 -15.93
N LEU A 185 -22.07 0.64 -16.49
CA LEU A 185 -21.79 0.81 -17.92
C LEU A 185 -22.72 -0.06 -18.76
N ALA A 186 -22.95 -1.31 -18.38
CA ALA A 186 -23.85 -2.20 -19.10
C ALA A 186 -25.30 -1.67 -19.10
N THR A 187 -25.76 -1.08 -18.00
CA THR A 187 -27.06 -0.42 -17.94
C THR A 187 -27.08 0.86 -18.78
N TRP A 188 -26.06 1.71 -18.69
CA TRP A 188 -25.98 2.98 -19.43
C TRP A 188 -25.88 2.80 -20.94
N LEU A 189 -25.12 1.81 -21.42
CA LEU A 189 -25.05 1.45 -22.83
C LEU A 189 -26.42 1.03 -23.38
N GLY A 190 -27.31 0.48 -22.54
CA GLY A 190 -28.68 0.14 -22.90
C GLY A 190 -29.57 1.36 -23.16
N TYR A 191 -29.24 2.55 -22.65
CA TYR A 191 -29.99 3.78 -22.88
C TYR A 191 -29.54 4.57 -24.12
N LEU A 192 -28.41 4.21 -24.72
CA LEU A 192 -27.90 4.91 -25.91
C LEU A 192 -28.71 4.52 -27.16
N PRO A 193 -29.20 5.50 -27.96
CA PRO A 193 -30.18 5.26 -29.02
C PRO A 193 -29.67 4.34 -30.14
N PHE A 194 -28.37 4.40 -30.46
CA PHE A 194 -27.77 3.58 -31.52
C PHE A 194 -27.27 2.21 -31.02
N VAL A 195 -26.98 2.10 -29.72
CA VAL A 195 -26.42 0.88 -29.11
C VAL A 195 -27.54 -0.07 -28.68
N ASN A 196 -28.67 0.48 -28.23
CA ASN A 196 -29.79 -0.31 -27.73
C ASN A 196 -30.33 -1.34 -28.75
N PRO A 197 -30.58 -1.00 -30.03
CA PRO A 197 -31.05 -1.98 -31.02
C PRO A 197 -30.03 -3.10 -31.27
N LEU A 198 -28.74 -2.78 -31.25
CA LEU A 198 -27.66 -3.76 -31.40
C LEU A 198 -27.62 -4.70 -30.19
N ILE A 199 -27.64 -4.16 -28.97
CA ILE A 199 -27.68 -4.96 -27.73
C ILE A 199 -28.91 -5.88 -27.74
N HIS A 200 -30.09 -5.39 -28.15
CA HIS A 200 -31.29 -6.22 -28.23
C HIS A 200 -31.16 -7.39 -29.20
N LYS A 201 -30.51 -7.19 -30.35
CA LYS A 201 -30.22 -8.29 -31.30
C LYS A 201 -29.18 -9.28 -30.76
N LEU A 202 -28.20 -8.80 -29.99
CA LEU A 202 -27.12 -9.64 -29.44
C LEU A 202 -27.50 -10.36 -28.14
N LYS A 203 -28.43 -9.82 -27.35
CA LYS A 203 -28.88 -10.35 -26.05
C LYS A 203 -29.20 -11.85 -26.07
N PRO A 204 -29.99 -12.38 -27.03
CA PRO A 204 -30.32 -13.79 -27.11
C PRO A 204 -29.13 -14.71 -27.37
N TYR A 205 -28.03 -14.20 -27.94
CA TYR A 205 -26.86 -15.01 -28.31
C TYR A 205 -25.75 -14.91 -27.25
N ILE A 206 -25.55 -13.72 -26.68
CA ILE A 206 -24.38 -13.40 -25.84
C ILE A 206 -24.73 -13.28 -24.36
N ILE A 207 -25.94 -12.80 -24.02
CA ILE A 207 -26.25 -12.40 -22.64
C ILE A 207 -27.18 -13.40 -21.95
N TRP A 208 -28.23 -13.84 -22.63
CA TRP A 208 -29.35 -14.58 -22.05
C TRP A 208 -29.16 -16.10 -21.95
N PRO A 209 -28.44 -16.77 -22.87
CA PRO A 209 -28.27 -18.22 -22.77
C PRO A 209 -27.58 -18.60 -21.46
N SER A 210 -28.05 -19.67 -20.83
CA SER A 210 -27.34 -20.32 -19.73
C SER A 210 -25.98 -20.86 -20.21
N THR A 211 -24.97 -20.84 -19.34
CA THR A 211 -23.70 -21.51 -19.62
C THR A 211 -23.81 -23.03 -19.55
N ILE A 212 -24.78 -23.55 -18.80
CA ILE A 212 -25.01 -24.99 -18.63
C ILE A 212 -26.49 -25.29 -18.86
N GLY A 213 -26.84 -25.77 -20.05
CA GLY A 213 -28.18 -26.28 -20.40
C GLY A 213 -29.35 -25.46 -19.83
N SER A 214 -30.27 -26.12 -19.13
CA SER A 214 -31.42 -25.48 -18.47
C SER A 214 -31.21 -25.13 -16.98
N TYR A 215 -29.96 -25.22 -16.48
CA TYR A 215 -29.60 -25.05 -15.07
C TYR A 215 -29.59 -23.58 -14.59
N GLN A 216 -30.03 -22.63 -15.41
CA GLN A 216 -30.28 -21.27 -14.93
C GLN A 216 -31.53 -21.21 -14.04
N VAL A 217 -32.53 -22.05 -14.33
CA VAL A 217 -33.80 -22.14 -13.57
C VAL A 217 -33.73 -23.27 -12.54
N ARG A 218 -32.89 -24.28 -12.77
CA ARG A 218 -32.71 -25.44 -11.88
C ARG A 218 -31.39 -25.34 -11.12
N PRO A 219 -31.36 -25.61 -9.81
CA PRO A 219 -30.09 -25.67 -9.10
C PRO A 219 -29.20 -26.78 -9.67
N LEU A 220 -27.91 -26.49 -9.78
CA LEU A 220 -26.88 -27.46 -10.11
C LEU A 220 -26.79 -28.54 -9.02
N PRO A 221 -26.43 -29.79 -9.39
CA PRO A 221 -26.13 -30.84 -8.43
C PRO A 221 -25.02 -30.40 -7.44
N TYR A 222 -24.99 -31.02 -6.25
CA TYR A 222 -23.94 -30.81 -5.22
C TYR A 222 -23.81 -29.37 -4.71
N LEU A 223 -24.93 -28.64 -4.50
CA LEU A 223 -24.96 -27.28 -3.95
C LEU A 223 -24.23 -26.22 -4.81
N GLY A 224 -24.06 -26.47 -6.12
CA GLY A 224 -23.38 -25.55 -7.05
C GLY A 224 -24.07 -24.20 -7.26
N GLY A 225 -25.33 -24.06 -6.83
CA GLY A 225 -26.18 -22.89 -7.09
C GLY A 225 -26.85 -22.96 -8.46
N THR A 226 -27.37 -21.86 -8.99
CA THR A 226 -27.90 -21.80 -10.36
C THR A 226 -26.79 -21.52 -11.35
N ALA A 227 -26.87 -22.08 -12.56
CA ALA A 227 -25.94 -21.77 -13.64
C ALA A 227 -26.03 -20.29 -14.02
N LEU A 228 -24.88 -19.71 -14.35
CA LEU A 228 -24.76 -18.34 -14.81
C LEU A 228 -25.36 -18.22 -16.22
N THR A 229 -25.95 -17.07 -16.54
CA THR A 229 -26.09 -16.70 -17.95
C THR A 229 -24.71 -16.42 -18.55
N ARG A 230 -24.56 -16.48 -19.87
CA ARG A 230 -23.30 -16.11 -20.54
C ARG A 230 -22.84 -14.70 -20.17
N GLY A 231 -23.75 -13.74 -20.05
CA GLY A 231 -23.42 -12.38 -19.59
C GLY A 231 -22.89 -12.33 -18.16
N GLN A 232 -23.54 -13.05 -17.23
CA GLN A 232 -23.08 -13.13 -15.84
C GLN A 232 -21.74 -13.89 -15.74
N ALA A 233 -21.56 -14.93 -16.54
CA ALA A 233 -20.32 -15.69 -16.61
C ALA A 233 -19.16 -14.84 -17.17
N LEU A 234 -19.42 -14.00 -18.17
CA LEU A 234 -18.44 -13.05 -18.68
C LEU A 234 -18.01 -12.05 -17.60
N TYR A 235 -18.96 -11.52 -16.82
CA TYR A 235 -18.63 -10.66 -15.68
C TYR A 235 -17.75 -11.38 -14.64
N VAL A 236 -18.17 -12.58 -14.22
CA VAL A 236 -17.41 -13.38 -13.22
C VAL A 236 -16.03 -13.76 -13.76
N ALA A 237 -15.93 -14.13 -15.04
CA ALA A 237 -14.67 -14.44 -15.69
C ALA A 237 -13.76 -13.21 -15.76
N ALA A 238 -14.27 -12.03 -16.12
CA ALA A 238 -13.50 -10.79 -16.13
C ALA A 238 -12.94 -10.48 -14.73
N MET A 239 -13.77 -10.59 -13.68
CA MET A 239 -13.32 -10.39 -12.30
C MET A 239 -12.25 -11.42 -11.88
N ALA A 240 -12.43 -12.70 -12.22
CA ALA A 240 -11.47 -13.75 -11.88
C ALA A 240 -10.14 -13.57 -12.63
N ILE A 241 -10.20 -13.29 -13.94
CA ILE A 241 -9.01 -13.09 -14.78
C ILE A 241 -8.23 -11.86 -14.30
N LEU A 242 -8.90 -10.73 -14.05
CA LEU A 242 -8.23 -9.52 -13.56
C LEU A 242 -7.55 -9.76 -12.21
N THR A 243 -8.23 -10.43 -11.27
CA THR A 243 -7.63 -10.78 -9.98
C THR A 243 -6.38 -11.63 -10.15
N VAL A 244 -6.42 -12.68 -10.98
CA VAL A 244 -5.27 -13.56 -11.24
C VAL A 244 -4.13 -12.80 -11.92
N VAL A 245 -4.44 -11.97 -12.92
CA VAL A 245 -3.43 -11.18 -13.65
C VAL A 245 -2.75 -10.20 -12.69
N PHE A 246 -3.51 -9.41 -11.93
CA PHE A 246 -2.95 -8.43 -11.00
C PHE A 246 -2.11 -9.07 -9.88
N MET A 247 -2.46 -10.29 -9.46
CA MET A 247 -1.63 -11.08 -8.55
C MET A 247 -0.30 -11.53 -9.16
N ALA A 248 -0.14 -11.56 -10.48
CA ALA A 248 1.02 -12.17 -11.15
C ALA A 248 2.00 -11.17 -11.79
N VAL A 249 1.58 -9.94 -12.09
CA VAL A 249 2.34 -9.01 -12.94
C VAL A 249 3.15 -7.96 -12.16
N HIS A 250 4.19 -7.39 -12.78
CA HIS A 250 4.93 -6.21 -12.29
C HIS A 250 5.67 -6.36 -10.95
N TYR A 251 6.07 -7.58 -10.57
CA TYR A 251 7.00 -7.76 -9.45
C TYR A 251 8.41 -7.33 -9.87
N GLU A 252 8.97 -6.39 -9.12
CA GLU A 252 10.38 -6.01 -9.18
C GLU A 252 10.98 -6.15 -7.78
N THR A 253 12.25 -6.54 -7.70
CA THR A 253 12.95 -6.76 -6.43
C THR A 253 14.25 -5.98 -6.41
N TYR A 254 14.65 -5.47 -5.25
CA TYR A 254 15.90 -4.75 -5.06
C TYR A 254 16.73 -5.41 -3.97
N GLN A 255 18.01 -5.67 -4.22
CA GLN A 255 18.93 -6.22 -3.24
C GLN A 255 20.24 -5.40 -3.23
N PRO A 256 20.80 -5.07 -2.06
CA PRO A 256 20.37 -5.49 -0.71
C PRO A 256 19.18 -4.67 -0.19
N ASN A 257 18.07 -5.36 0.11
CA ASN A 257 16.89 -4.77 0.73
C ASN A 257 17.07 -4.73 2.25
N LEU A 258 16.76 -3.60 2.88
CA LEU A 258 16.91 -3.47 4.34
C LEU A 258 15.76 -4.09 5.13
N TRP A 259 14.63 -4.40 4.50
CA TRP A 259 13.45 -4.98 5.15
C TRP A 259 13.30 -6.47 4.88
N TYR A 260 13.78 -6.94 3.72
CA TYR A 260 13.63 -8.33 3.32
C TYR A 260 14.98 -9.03 3.16
N PRO A 261 15.25 -10.08 3.97
CA PRO A 261 16.45 -10.88 3.80
C PRO A 261 16.35 -11.75 2.53
N GLY A 262 16.85 -11.20 1.42
CA GLY A 262 16.94 -11.86 0.13
C GLY A 262 15.67 -11.84 -0.71
N GLN A 263 15.87 -12.04 -2.00
CA GLN A 263 14.84 -11.90 -3.05
C GLN A 263 13.61 -12.80 -2.81
N SER A 264 13.82 -14.02 -2.29
CA SER A 264 12.73 -14.98 -2.13
C SER A 264 11.79 -14.68 -0.96
N VAL A 265 12.23 -13.87 0.01
CA VAL A 265 11.37 -13.38 1.11
C VAL A 265 10.66 -12.10 0.67
N GLU A 266 11.38 -11.22 -0.02
CA GLU A 266 10.85 -10.00 -0.64
C GLU A 266 9.67 -10.31 -1.57
N LEU A 267 9.86 -11.23 -2.52
CA LEU A 267 8.80 -11.61 -3.46
C LEU A 267 7.59 -12.22 -2.74
N MET A 268 7.82 -13.02 -1.70
CA MET A 268 6.73 -13.60 -0.90
C MET A 268 5.94 -12.50 -0.16
N ALA A 269 6.63 -11.52 0.41
CA ALA A 269 6.00 -10.38 1.09
C ALA A 269 5.09 -9.60 0.14
N TYR A 270 5.55 -9.34 -1.09
CA TYR A 270 4.76 -8.62 -2.09
C TYR A 270 3.50 -9.39 -2.50
N VAL A 271 3.58 -10.72 -2.65
CA VAL A 271 2.39 -11.55 -2.92
C VAL A 271 1.41 -11.51 -1.75
N VAL A 272 1.91 -11.57 -0.50
CA VAL A 272 1.11 -11.47 0.71
C VAL A 272 0.36 -10.15 0.78
N TRP A 273 1.02 -9.03 0.53
CA TRP A 273 0.41 -7.70 0.55
C TRP A 273 -0.66 -7.53 -0.53
N ARG A 274 -0.38 -7.96 -1.76
CA ARG A 274 -1.34 -7.89 -2.87
C ARG A 274 -2.60 -8.69 -2.59
N THR A 275 -2.45 -9.93 -2.13
CA THR A 275 -3.61 -10.80 -1.82
C THR A 275 -4.45 -10.25 -0.68
N GLY A 276 -3.81 -9.67 0.35
CA GLY A 276 -4.49 -8.97 1.43
C GLY A 276 -5.26 -7.74 0.92
N CYS A 277 -4.59 -6.85 0.20
CA CYS A 277 -5.18 -5.63 -0.36
C CYS A 277 -6.35 -5.94 -1.31
N TYR A 278 -6.22 -6.89 -2.24
CA TYR A 278 -7.29 -7.23 -3.18
C TYR A 278 -8.51 -7.84 -2.49
N SER A 279 -8.29 -8.62 -1.43
CA SER A 279 -9.40 -9.14 -0.63
C SER A 279 -10.18 -7.99 0.04
N LEU A 280 -9.48 -7.03 0.63
CA LEU A 280 -10.10 -5.85 1.24
C LEU A 280 -10.79 -4.94 0.20
N ALA A 281 -10.21 -4.80 -1.00
CA ALA A 281 -10.82 -4.06 -2.10
C ALA A 281 -12.13 -4.70 -2.59
N LEU A 282 -12.24 -6.04 -2.58
CA LEU A 282 -13.46 -6.75 -2.97
C LEU A 282 -14.51 -6.84 -1.86
N LEU A 283 -14.13 -6.68 -0.59
CA LEU A 283 -15.06 -6.72 0.54
C LEU A 283 -16.27 -5.78 0.38
N PRO A 284 -16.12 -4.47 0.06
CA PRO A 284 -17.28 -3.59 -0.14
C PRO A 284 -18.16 -4.03 -1.32
N VAL A 285 -17.58 -4.60 -2.38
CA VAL A 285 -18.34 -5.15 -3.51
C VAL A 285 -19.21 -6.33 -3.07
N VAL A 286 -18.63 -7.26 -2.30
CA VAL A 286 -19.34 -8.42 -1.77
C VAL A 286 -20.51 -7.96 -0.90
N LEU A 287 -20.30 -6.98 -0.01
CA LEU A 287 -21.36 -6.43 0.84
C LEU A 287 -22.44 -5.70 0.02
N LEU A 288 -22.03 -4.88 -0.96
CA LEU A 288 -22.94 -4.13 -1.82
C LEU A 288 -23.87 -5.07 -2.62
N PHE A 289 -23.34 -6.17 -3.15
CA PHE A 289 -24.15 -7.15 -3.89
C PHE A 289 -25.07 -8.00 -3.00
N ALA A 290 -24.82 -8.09 -1.70
CA ALA A 290 -25.72 -8.76 -0.75
C ALA A 290 -26.89 -7.87 -0.31
N ALA A 291 -26.75 -6.55 -0.41
CA ALA A 291 -27.72 -5.61 0.13
C ALA A 291 -29.03 -5.62 -0.67
N ARG A 292 -30.15 -5.83 0.04
CA ARG A 292 -31.50 -5.87 -0.55
C ARG A 292 -31.99 -4.53 -1.10
N ASN A 293 -31.41 -3.43 -0.63
CA ASN A 293 -31.70 -2.09 -1.08
C ASN A 293 -30.40 -1.28 -1.05
N ASN A 294 -29.86 -0.93 -2.22
CA ASN A 294 -28.66 -0.12 -2.34
C ASN A 294 -28.72 0.73 -3.61
N THR A 295 -27.92 1.80 -3.63
CA THR A 295 -27.90 2.78 -4.74
C THR A 295 -27.53 2.14 -6.08
N LEU A 296 -26.63 1.16 -6.09
CA LEU A 296 -26.22 0.47 -7.31
C LEU A 296 -27.38 -0.34 -7.90
N LEU A 297 -28.14 -1.05 -7.06
CA LEU A 297 -29.34 -1.79 -7.49
C LEU A 297 -30.39 -0.86 -8.11
N TRP A 298 -30.59 0.33 -7.53
CA TRP A 298 -31.47 1.37 -8.08
C TRP A 298 -30.97 1.91 -9.42
N LEU A 299 -29.67 2.22 -9.53
CA LEU A 299 -29.05 2.76 -10.75
C LEU A 299 -29.03 1.76 -11.90
N THR A 300 -28.78 0.48 -11.63
CA THR A 300 -28.68 -0.53 -12.68
C THR A 300 -30.03 -1.07 -13.12
N ASN A 301 -31.06 -0.98 -12.26
CA ASN A 301 -32.38 -1.59 -12.46
C ASN A 301 -32.30 -3.09 -12.79
N TRP A 302 -31.34 -3.80 -12.21
CA TRP A 302 -31.24 -5.27 -12.34
C TRP A 302 -32.02 -5.94 -11.22
N SER A 303 -32.37 -7.21 -11.42
CA SER A 303 -33.04 -7.98 -10.37
C SER A 303 -32.10 -8.23 -9.19
N HIS A 304 -32.64 -8.17 -7.97
CA HIS A 304 -31.91 -8.56 -6.76
C HIS A 304 -31.37 -10.00 -6.85
N GLY A 305 -32.06 -10.90 -7.55
CA GLY A 305 -31.57 -12.26 -7.83
C GLY A 305 -30.24 -12.27 -8.61
N THR A 306 -30.04 -11.33 -9.54
CA THR A 306 -28.76 -11.17 -10.25
C THR A 306 -27.66 -10.73 -9.29
N TYR A 307 -27.95 -9.76 -8.41
CA TYR A 307 -27.00 -9.27 -7.41
C TYR A 307 -26.57 -10.36 -6.43
N ILE A 308 -27.50 -11.18 -5.91
CA ILE A 308 -27.16 -12.32 -5.06
C ILE A 308 -26.32 -13.38 -5.78
N LEU A 309 -26.55 -13.60 -7.07
CA LEU A 309 -25.72 -14.50 -7.87
C LEU A 309 -24.28 -13.94 -7.99
N LEU A 310 -24.13 -12.66 -8.31
CA LEU A 310 -22.83 -12.00 -8.39
C LEU A 310 -22.13 -11.97 -7.03
N HIS A 311 -22.85 -11.67 -5.94
CA HIS A 311 -22.35 -11.75 -4.57
C HIS A 311 -21.71 -13.10 -4.30
N ARG A 312 -22.40 -14.22 -4.60
CA ARG A 312 -21.86 -15.57 -4.36
C ARG A 312 -20.56 -15.84 -5.11
N TRP A 313 -20.47 -15.43 -6.37
CA TRP A 313 -19.27 -15.66 -7.17
C TRP A 313 -18.11 -14.74 -6.80
N VAL A 314 -18.37 -13.46 -6.56
CA VAL A 314 -17.34 -12.52 -6.08
C VAL A 314 -16.90 -12.87 -4.65
N ALA A 315 -17.82 -13.35 -3.80
CA ALA A 315 -17.48 -13.86 -2.46
C ALA A 315 -16.56 -15.08 -2.52
N ARG A 316 -16.72 -15.98 -3.50
CA ARG A 316 -15.78 -17.10 -3.70
C ARG A 316 -14.39 -16.59 -4.04
N ILE A 317 -14.26 -15.60 -4.93
CA ILE A 317 -12.97 -14.97 -5.26
C ILE A 317 -12.36 -14.31 -4.01
N PHE A 318 -13.16 -13.56 -3.26
CA PHE A 318 -12.76 -12.93 -2.00
C PHE A 318 -12.24 -13.97 -0.98
N VAL A 319 -13.00 -15.03 -0.72
CA VAL A 319 -12.60 -16.08 0.22
C VAL A 319 -11.33 -16.79 -0.23
N LEU A 320 -11.17 -17.06 -1.54
CA LEU A 320 -9.93 -17.64 -2.07
C LEU A 320 -8.74 -16.71 -1.83
N LEU A 321 -8.88 -15.40 -2.05
CA LEU A 321 -7.82 -14.43 -1.74
C LEU A 321 -7.48 -14.41 -0.25
N VAL A 322 -8.47 -14.46 0.65
CA VAL A 322 -8.25 -14.50 2.10
C VAL A 322 -7.53 -15.78 2.52
N ILE A 323 -7.87 -16.93 1.93
CA ILE A 323 -7.19 -18.21 2.19
C ILE A 323 -5.74 -18.13 1.72
N ILE A 324 -5.51 -17.66 0.49
CA ILE A 324 -4.16 -17.51 -0.08
C ILE A 324 -3.35 -16.55 0.80
N HIS A 325 -3.89 -15.39 1.15
CA HIS A 325 -3.24 -14.43 2.04
C HIS A 325 -2.89 -15.08 3.38
N SER A 326 -3.84 -15.74 4.05
CA SER A 326 -3.61 -16.37 5.35
C SER A 326 -2.50 -17.44 5.30
N VAL A 327 -2.53 -18.32 4.30
CA VAL A 327 -1.54 -19.40 4.13
C VAL A 327 -0.16 -18.82 3.81
N LEU A 328 -0.07 -17.89 2.85
CA LEU A 328 1.20 -17.29 2.46
C LEU A 328 1.78 -16.40 3.57
N SER A 329 0.95 -15.66 4.29
CA SER A 329 1.37 -14.90 5.48
C SER A 329 2.00 -15.80 6.52
N LEU A 330 1.37 -16.94 6.83
CA LEU A 330 1.94 -17.91 7.77
C LEU A 330 3.32 -18.41 7.31
N VAL A 331 3.43 -18.83 6.04
CA VAL A 331 4.70 -19.30 5.45
C VAL A 331 5.76 -18.19 5.48
N TYR A 332 5.38 -16.96 5.13
CA TYR A 332 6.25 -15.79 5.16
C TYR A 332 6.82 -15.52 6.55
N TYR A 333 5.97 -15.52 7.59
CA TYR A 333 6.43 -15.28 8.96
C TYR A 333 7.35 -16.40 9.48
N VAL A 334 7.05 -17.67 9.18
CA VAL A 334 7.91 -18.80 9.54
C VAL A 334 9.27 -18.71 8.83
N LYS A 335 9.28 -18.41 7.52
CA LYS A 335 10.51 -18.28 6.73
C LYS A 335 11.36 -17.10 7.20
N THR A 336 10.73 -15.97 7.51
CA THR A 336 11.43 -14.79 8.03
C THR A 336 12.03 -15.07 9.41
N ALA A 337 11.27 -15.68 10.32
CA ALA A 337 11.75 -16.07 11.65
C ALA A 337 12.94 -17.04 11.58
N THR A 338 12.84 -18.08 10.73
CA THR A 338 13.93 -19.05 10.54
C THR A 338 15.19 -18.43 9.94
N MET A 339 15.06 -17.52 8.98
CA MET A 339 16.21 -16.79 8.43
C MET A 339 16.87 -15.86 9.45
N ILE A 340 16.07 -15.15 10.25
CA ILE A 340 16.57 -14.31 11.35
C ILE A 340 17.33 -15.18 12.35
N LEU A 341 16.75 -16.31 12.76
CA LEU A 341 17.38 -17.24 13.70
C LEU A 341 18.67 -17.86 13.13
N ALA A 342 18.70 -18.22 11.86
CA ALA A 342 19.91 -18.73 11.20
C ALA A 342 21.01 -17.66 11.13
N TRP A 343 20.63 -16.43 10.79
CA TRP A 343 21.54 -15.30 10.72
C TRP A 343 22.13 -14.94 12.09
N ALA A 344 21.32 -14.96 13.15
CA ALA A 344 21.79 -14.81 14.53
C ALA A 344 22.76 -15.93 14.94
N ARG A 345 22.54 -17.17 14.48
CA ARG A 345 23.37 -18.34 14.80
C ARG A 345 24.73 -18.36 14.10
N HIS A 346 24.86 -17.68 12.96
CA HIS A 346 26.09 -17.61 12.17
C HIS A 346 26.95 -16.36 12.45
N GLY A 347 26.73 -15.67 13.58
CA GLY A 347 27.59 -14.57 14.02
C GLY A 347 27.43 -13.27 13.24
N GLY A 348 26.26 -13.04 12.62
CA GLY A 348 25.94 -11.78 11.92
C GLY A 348 25.81 -10.55 12.83
N PHE A 349 25.87 -10.74 14.14
CA PHE A 349 26.02 -9.70 15.16
C PHE A 349 26.91 -10.22 16.28
N GLY A 350 28.17 -9.80 16.31
CA GLY A 350 28.69 -9.35 17.59
C GLY A 350 27.88 -8.13 18.00
N ASP A 351 27.30 -8.16 19.20
CA ASP A 351 27.00 -6.96 20.01
C ASP A 351 25.68 -6.20 19.76
N ALA A 352 24.60 -6.84 19.28
CA ALA A 352 23.27 -6.17 19.20
C ALA A 352 22.10 -6.87 19.92
N TRP A 353 22.24 -8.11 20.36
CA TRP A 353 21.11 -8.88 20.91
C TRP A 353 21.32 -9.43 22.33
N GLU A 354 22.46 -9.19 22.96
CA GLU A 354 22.76 -9.78 24.28
C GLU A 354 22.07 -9.11 25.48
N LEU A 355 21.20 -8.11 25.28
CA LEU A 355 20.51 -7.43 26.40
C LEU A 355 18.98 -7.29 26.23
N SER A 356 18.35 -8.16 25.44
CA SER A 356 16.88 -8.21 25.34
C SER A 356 16.28 -9.51 25.88
N LEU A 357 16.80 -9.98 27.03
CA LEU A 357 16.05 -10.81 27.99
C LEU A 357 16.00 -10.10 29.34
#